data_AF-A0A9E3NVA9-F1
#
_entry.id   AF-A0A9E3NVA9-F1
#
_cell.length_a   1.000
_cell.length_b   1.000
_cell.length_c   1.000
_cell.angle_alpha   90.00
_cell.angle_beta   90.00
_cell.angle_gamma   90.00
#
_symmetry.space_group_name_H-M   'P 1'
#
loop_
_entity.id
_entity.type
_entity.pdbx_description
1 polymer ?
#
loop_
_entity_poly.entity_id
_entity_poly.type
_entity_poly.pdbx_seq_one_letter_code
_entity_poly.pdbx_strand_id
1 'polypeptide(L)'
;MWPTPYGRVAFLPILALLFGCARGAEANGFDLELASLDGGPIGDGFVLSGEVTGLEGSGLVLRNGSDRVRLSAVAGSATIPFTFPVRVPAGTSYGVVVETNPSAPSQECTVSAGEGKANADVTSVRVTCTTGATSATGPFKIGGSIRGLIGTLTLQNNDAETLDVTAPPSGAPLTFAFPTALETGRSYAVTVVPKAGGPTCAVTGGGTGTVGNADVNDVVVSCSGSQTFNATGAPQLFTVPAGISEVTIEAWGAQGNRNVLGVVGALGGYATGKLGVTGGQVLHVYVGGGDATSIAGGFNGGGAAGPSPCANARGGGGGGASDVRTGTGGFGDRVIVAGGGGGAGGNRIGGCGRGTGGGGGGGWFGGGAGFPGATAGALPTGGTQAAGGTGGTSTYVATNNGAGGASGLGGAGGGEESSNQSGSNAATTGGVGGGASGGGGLYAGDMTFTGQGGAGGSGYVGSVTAGSTTAGGRSGSGQIIIRFGP
;
A
#
# COMPACT_ATOMS: atom_id res chain seq x y z
N MET A 1 -44.60 -24.25 -11.03
CA MET A 1 -45.31 -24.87 -9.88
C MET A 1 -44.49 -24.54 -8.65
N TRP A 2 -44.86 -23.51 -7.87
CA TRP A 2 -45.91 -23.46 -6.84
C TRP A 2 -45.54 -24.20 -5.53
N PRO A 3 -45.78 -23.59 -4.33
CA PRO A 3 -45.09 -23.96 -3.07
C PRO A 3 -46.09 -24.23 -1.91
N THR A 4 -45.68 -23.94 -0.65
CA THR A 4 -46.47 -23.94 0.62
C THR A 4 -46.76 -25.34 1.24
N PRO A 5 -47.36 -25.49 2.46
CA PRO A 5 -47.82 -24.53 3.52
C PRO A 5 -47.27 -24.87 4.96
N TYR A 6 -47.62 -24.28 6.11
CA TYR A 6 -48.18 -22.98 6.57
C TYR A 6 -47.87 -22.78 8.09
N GLY A 7 -48.11 -21.59 8.68
CA GLY A 7 -48.16 -21.37 10.14
C GLY A 7 -47.92 -19.90 10.57
N ARG A 8 -48.73 -18.90 10.18
CA ARG A 8 -50.10 -18.56 10.63
C ARG A 8 -50.27 -18.27 12.15
N VAL A 9 -50.34 -16.98 12.50
CA VAL A 9 -51.33 -16.41 13.44
C VAL A 9 -51.85 -15.09 12.84
N ALA A 10 -53.14 -14.83 12.97
CA ALA A 10 -53.85 -13.60 12.56
C ALA A 10 -54.41 -12.92 13.85
N PHE A 11 -54.79 -11.64 13.90
CA PHE A 11 -55.91 -11.06 13.17
C PHE A 11 -55.87 -9.51 13.08
N LEU A 12 -56.76 -8.99 12.23
CA LEU A 12 -56.93 -7.58 11.84
C LEU A 12 -58.27 -7.02 12.47
N PRO A 13 -58.89 -5.88 12.09
CA PRO A 13 -58.82 -4.63 12.89
C PRO A 13 -60.15 -3.82 13.05
N ILE A 14 -60.04 -2.53 13.48
CA ILE A 14 -60.84 -1.34 13.07
C ILE A 14 -62.30 -1.11 13.56
N LEU A 15 -62.45 -0.02 14.35
CA LEU A 15 -63.37 1.15 14.21
C LEU A 15 -64.93 1.05 14.24
N ALA A 16 -65.56 1.77 15.20
CA ALA A 16 -66.78 2.63 15.09
C ALA A 16 -67.26 3.03 16.52
N LEU A 17 -67.34 4.30 16.96
CA LEU A 17 -68.25 5.43 16.67
C LEU A 17 -69.46 5.63 17.64
N LEU A 18 -69.34 6.65 18.51
CA LEU A 18 -70.33 7.71 18.88
C LEU A 18 -71.56 7.51 19.82
N PHE A 19 -71.80 8.59 20.60
CA PHE A 19 -73.00 9.10 21.30
C PHE A 19 -73.56 8.46 22.60
N GLY A 20 -73.91 9.33 23.58
CA GLY A 20 -75.01 9.11 24.55
C GLY A 20 -74.79 9.59 25.99
N CYS A 21 -75.51 10.63 26.46
CA CYS A 21 -75.56 11.05 27.87
C CYS A 21 -76.65 10.33 28.69
N ALA A 22 -76.45 10.16 30.00
CA ALA A 22 -77.53 10.07 31.02
C ALA A 22 -77.00 10.39 32.46
N ARG A 23 -77.90 10.65 33.42
CA ARG A 23 -77.65 11.21 34.78
C ARG A 23 -78.04 10.24 35.92
N GLY A 24 -77.55 10.51 37.14
CA GLY A 24 -78.02 9.97 38.45
C GLY A 24 -76.90 9.25 39.23
N ALA A 25 -76.41 9.65 40.42
CA ALA A 25 -77.07 9.97 41.71
C ALA A 25 -77.66 8.69 42.37
N GLU A 26 -77.39 8.29 43.64
CA GLU A 26 -76.72 8.87 44.83
C GLU A 26 -76.00 7.75 45.64
N ALA A 27 -74.80 7.97 46.22
CA ALA A 27 -74.49 8.27 47.65
C ALA A 27 -74.40 7.07 48.64
N ASN A 28 -73.82 7.34 49.83
CA ASN A 28 -73.41 6.43 50.92
C ASN A 28 -72.06 5.71 50.68
N GLY A 29 -70.92 6.04 51.32
CA GLY A 29 -70.66 7.04 52.36
C GLY A 29 -69.87 6.43 53.52
N PHE A 30 -68.59 6.81 53.66
CA PHE A 30 -67.82 6.68 54.90
C PHE A 30 -66.69 7.73 54.90
N ASP A 31 -66.91 8.80 55.67
CA ASP A 31 -65.87 9.74 56.09
C ASP A 31 -64.88 9.03 57.06
N LEU A 32 -63.77 9.59 57.54
CA LEU A 32 -63.40 11.00 57.73
C LEU A 32 -61.87 11.10 57.96
N GLU A 33 -61.18 12.04 57.32
CA GLU A 33 -60.22 12.89 58.04
C GLU A 33 -60.17 14.26 57.35
N LEU A 34 -60.50 15.31 58.10
CA LEU A 34 -60.81 16.63 57.53
C LEU A 34 -60.30 17.73 58.45
N ALA A 35 -59.30 18.50 57.99
CA ALA A 35 -59.18 19.95 58.23
C ALA A 35 -57.95 20.53 57.51
N SER A 36 -58.22 21.49 56.61
CA SER A 36 -57.50 22.77 56.42
C SER A 36 -55.98 22.77 56.19
N LEU A 37 -55.44 23.52 55.23
CA LEU A 37 -55.71 24.95 55.02
C LEU A 37 -55.77 25.35 53.53
N ASP A 38 -56.69 26.28 53.27
CA ASP A 38 -56.66 27.33 52.25
C ASP A 38 -56.30 26.95 50.80
N GLY A 39 -57.37 26.87 49.99
CA GLY A 39 -57.29 27.31 48.61
C GLY A 39 -56.94 28.81 48.58
N GLY A 40 -55.64 29.11 48.45
CA GLY A 40 -55.16 30.46 48.19
C GLY A 40 -55.83 31.05 46.93
N PRO A 41 -55.99 32.38 46.86
CA PRO A 41 -56.83 33.01 45.84
C PRO A 41 -56.33 32.71 44.43
N ILE A 42 -57.26 32.56 43.49
CA ILE A 42 -56.99 32.70 42.05
C ILE A 42 -56.80 34.21 41.76
N GLY A 43 -55.79 34.81 42.40
CA GLY A 43 -55.62 36.25 42.51
C GLY A 43 -54.54 36.79 41.60
N ASP A 44 -54.95 37.63 40.65
CA ASP A 44 -54.28 38.85 40.17
C ASP A 44 -52.76 38.77 39.86
N GLY A 45 -52.29 37.59 39.47
CA GLY A 45 -50.94 37.36 38.95
C GLY A 45 -50.91 37.33 37.43
N PHE A 46 -49.86 37.88 36.85
CA PHE A 46 -49.62 37.89 35.42
C PHE A 46 -49.00 36.57 34.94
N VAL A 47 -49.29 36.19 33.70
CA VAL A 47 -48.66 35.05 33.02
C VAL A 47 -47.20 35.38 32.75
N LEU A 48 -46.30 34.40 32.96
CA LEU A 48 -44.92 34.45 32.50
C LEU A 48 -44.71 33.38 31.43
N SER A 49 -44.46 33.81 30.21
CA SER A 49 -44.38 32.98 29.01
C SER A 49 -43.32 33.51 28.05
N GLY A 50 -43.01 32.70 27.05
CA GLY A 50 -41.98 33.04 26.07
C GLY A 50 -41.82 31.96 25.02
N GLU A 51 -40.72 32.06 24.28
CA GLU A 51 -40.42 31.20 23.15
C GLU A 51 -38.99 30.65 23.22
N VAL A 52 -38.82 29.38 22.85
CA VAL A 52 -37.53 28.74 22.63
C VAL A 52 -37.28 28.58 21.13
N THR A 53 -36.15 29.04 20.61
CA THR A 53 -35.71 28.82 19.23
C THR A 53 -34.47 27.91 19.19
N GLY A 54 -34.34 27.11 18.14
CA GLY A 54 -33.18 26.24 17.93
C GLY A 54 -33.07 25.04 18.89
N LEU A 55 -34.13 24.67 19.62
CA LEU A 55 -34.13 23.47 20.47
C LEU A 55 -34.28 22.21 19.60
N GLU A 56 -33.20 21.45 19.48
CA GLU A 56 -33.12 20.16 18.79
C GLU A 56 -33.03 18.99 19.79
N GLY A 57 -32.50 19.26 20.99
CA GLY A 57 -32.24 18.24 22.01
C GLY A 57 -33.36 18.04 23.03
N SER A 58 -33.30 16.90 23.72
CA SER A 58 -34.14 16.60 24.89
C SER A 58 -33.52 17.10 26.19
N GLY A 59 -34.35 17.54 27.14
CA GLY A 59 -33.94 17.77 28.54
C GLY A 59 -33.84 19.23 28.99
N LEU A 60 -34.27 20.21 28.17
CA LEU A 60 -34.30 21.61 28.57
C LEU A 60 -35.22 21.83 29.79
N VAL A 61 -34.69 22.49 30.82
CA VAL A 61 -35.47 22.97 31.97
C VAL A 61 -35.23 24.46 32.17
N LEU A 62 -36.32 25.23 32.17
CA LEU A 62 -36.34 26.64 32.52
C LEU A 62 -36.89 26.81 33.94
N ARG A 63 -36.34 27.77 34.70
CA ARG A 63 -36.74 28.03 36.10
C ARG A 63 -36.98 29.51 36.34
N ASN A 64 -38.03 29.83 37.09
CA ASN A 64 -38.31 31.16 37.66
C ASN A 64 -38.54 30.98 39.17
N GLY A 65 -37.52 31.30 39.99
CA GLY A 65 -37.56 31.02 41.43
C GLY A 65 -37.66 29.50 41.72
N SER A 66 -38.77 29.06 42.30
CA SER A 66 -39.09 27.64 42.52
C SER A 66 -39.85 26.98 41.36
N ASP A 67 -40.49 27.77 40.50
CA ASP A 67 -41.33 27.28 39.41
C ASP A 67 -40.50 26.85 38.19
N ARG A 68 -40.96 25.84 37.46
CA ARG A 68 -40.18 25.11 36.46
C ARG A 68 -41.00 24.67 35.25
N VAL A 69 -40.43 24.82 34.07
CA VAL A 69 -40.96 24.29 32.81
C VAL A 69 -39.95 23.34 32.19
N ARG A 70 -40.40 22.14 31.83
CA ARG A 70 -39.61 21.17 31.04
C ARG A 70 -40.04 21.22 29.58
N LEU A 71 -39.06 21.28 28.68
CA LEU A 71 -39.26 21.43 27.24
C LEU A 71 -38.54 20.31 26.48
N SER A 72 -39.01 20.02 25.29
CA SER A 72 -38.42 19.04 24.38
C SER A 72 -38.68 19.48 22.94
N ALA A 73 -37.76 19.18 22.03
CA ALA A 73 -37.88 19.53 20.62
C ALA A 73 -39.19 18.97 20.01
N VAL A 74 -39.86 19.79 19.19
CA VAL A 74 -41.06 19.41 18.44
C VAL A 74 -40.70 19.33 16.97
N ALA A 75 -40.82 18.14 16.38
CA ALA A 75 -40.46 17.91 14.98
C ALA A 75 -41.22 18.86 14.04
N GLY A 76 -40.47 19.63 13.24
CA GLY A 76 -41.03 20.60 12.28
C GLY A 76 -41.33 21.99 12.86
N SER A 77 -41.08 22.27 14.14
CA SER A 77 -41.26 23.61 14.72
C SER A 77 -39.94 24.38 14.83
N ALA A 78 -39.85 25.57 14.24
CA ALA A 78 -38.70 26.46 14.39
C ALA A 78 -38.65 27.16 15.76
N THR A 79 -39.82 27.28 16.40
CA THR A 79 -40.04 27.96 17.68
C THR A 79 -40.96 27.12 18.56
N ILE A 80 -40.70 27.05 19.86
CA ILE A 80 -41.48 26.27 20.83
C ILE A 80 -41.94 27.22 21.95
N PRO A 81 -43.26 27.50 22.08
CA PRO A 81 -43.76 28.35 23.14
C PRO A 81 -43.70 27.65 24.50
N PHE A 82 -43.52 28.42 25.57
CA PHE A 82 -43.56 27.93 26.95
C PHE A 82 -44.36 28.87 27.85
N THR A 83 -44.86 28.36 28.98
CA THR A 83 -45.55 29.16 30.01
C THR A 83 -45.27 28.54 31.37
N PHE A 84 -44.92 29.38 32.34
CA PHE A 84 -44.71 28.98 33.73
C PHE A 84 -46.06 28.69 34.42
N PRO A 85 -46.22 27.55 35.11
CA PRO A 85 -47.45 27.19 35.83
C PRO A 85 -47.90 28.22 36.88
N VAL A 86 -46.95 28.87 37.57
CA VAL A 86 -47.24 29.83 38.64
C VAL A 86 -47.25 31.24 38.07
N ARG A 87 -48.40 31.91 38.20
CA ARG A 87 -48.57 33.33 37.86
C ARG A 87 -47.72 34.22 38.77
N VAL A 88 -47.12 35.27 38.21
CA VAL A 88 -46.25 36.20 38.93
C VAL A 88 -47.09 37.38 39.46
N PRO A 89 -47.21 37.60 40.78
CA PRO A 89 -48.02 38.67 41.34
C PRO A 89 -47.60 40.07 40.86
N ALA A 90 -48.58 40.97 40.68
CA ALA A 90 -48.34 42.32 40.20
C ALA A 90 -47.24 43.07 40.98
N GLY A 91 -46.30 43.68 40.26
CA GLY A 91 -45.18 44.44 40.81
C GLY A 91 -44.00 43.61 41.33
N THR A 92 -44.11 42.27 41.38
CA THR A 92 -43.01 41.39 41.80
C THR A 92 -42.04 41.09 40.65
N SER A 93 -40.79 40.75 40.99
CA SER A 93 -39.74 40.46 40.02
C SER A 93 -39.77 39.01 39.55
N TYR A 94 -39.56 38.80 38.24
CA TYR A 94 -39.27 37.48 37.66
C TYR A 94 -37.79 37.39 37.26
N GLY A 95 -37.25 36.17 37.22
CA GLY A 95 -35.88 35.85 36.84
C GLY A 95 -35.81 34.46 36.25
N VAL A 96 -36.01 34.37 34.93
CA VAL A 96 -35.97 33.13 34.14
C VAL A 96 -34.53 32.78 33.80
N VAL A 97 -34.10 31.59 34.23
CA VAL A 97 -32.80 31.01 33.93
C VAL A 97 -32.96 29.62 33.30
N VAL A 98 -31.96 29.18 32.55
CA VAL A 98 -31.82 27.77 32.20
C VAL A 98 -31.29 27.02 33.43
N GLU A 99 -32.06 26.06 33.94
CA GLU A 99 -31.65 25.18 35.02
C GLU A 99 -30.97 23.91 34.49
N THR A 100 -31.33 23.46 33.28
CA THR A 100 -30.70 22.30 32.64
C THR A 100 -30.72 22.46 31.13
N ASN A 101 -29.54 22.32 30.51
CA ASN A 101 -29.37 22.35 29.06
C ASN A 101 -29.71 20.99 28.41
N PRO A 102 -30.13 20.96 27.13
CA PRO A 102 -30.35 19.71 26.39
C PRO A 102 -29.08 18.86 26.27
N SER A 103 -29.23 17.54 26.32
CA SER A 103 -28.10 16.59 26.31
C SER A 103 -28.07 15.63 25.11
N ALA A 104 -29.14 15.52 24.33
CA ALA A 104 -29.22 14.64 23.17
C ALA A 104 -30.04 15.25 22.00
N PRO A 105 -29.40 15.86 20.98
CA PRO A 105 -28.00 16.32 20.98
C PRO A 105 -27.71 17.33 22.10
N SER A 106 -26.44 17.51 22.44
CA SER A 106 -26.02 18.53 23.39
C SER A 106 -26.17 19.93 22.81
N GLN A 107 -26.77 20.84 23.58
CA GLN A 107 -26.99 22.22 23.17
C GLN A 107 -26.74 23.18 24.33
N GLU A 108 -26.34 24.41 24.02
CA GLU A 108 -26.29 25.51 24.98
C GLU A 108 -27.47 26.46 24.73
N CYS A 109 -28.29 26.68 25.75
CA CYS A 109 -29.43 27.59 25.71
C CYS A 109 -29.15 28.84 26.55
N THR A 110 -29.45 30.01 25.98
CA THR A 110 -29.29 31.32 26.65
C THR A 110 -30.63 32.03 26.75
N VAL A 111 -30.88 32.75 27.86
CA VAL A 111 -32.12 33.53 28.08
C VAL A 111 -31.84 35.01 27.81
N SER A 112 -32.74 35.64 27.06
CA SER A 112 -32.79 37.11 26.90
C SER A 112 -34.17 37.63 27.28
N ALA A 113 -34.21 38.86 27.81
CA ALA A 113 -35.38 39.43 28.50
C ALA A 113 -35.92 38.52 29.64
N GLY A 114 -35.03 37.73 30.28
CA GLY A 114 -35.38 36.79 31.34
C GLY A 114 -35.64 37.42 32.70
N GLU A 115 -35.29 38.70 32.90
CA GLU A 115 -35.46 39.41 34.17
C GLU A 115 -36.33 40.65 34.01
N GLY A 116 -37.13 40.98 35.03
CA GLY A 116 -37.97 42.17 35.03
C GLY A 116 -38.98 42.19 36.17
N LYS A 117 -39.98 43.07 36.10
CA LYS A 117 -41.15 43.09 36.99
C LYS A 117 -42.43 42.80 36.23
N ALA A 118 -43.30 41.97 36.80
CA ALA A 118 -44.58 41.63 36.22
C ALA A 118 -45.62 42.73 36.51
N ASN A 119 -45.84 43.61 35.54
CA ASN A 119 -46.87 44.67 35.58
C ASN A 119 -47.99 44.45 34.54
N ALA A 120 -47.83 43.43 33.71
CA ALA A 120 -48.75 42.91 32.70
C ALA A 120 -48.32 41.45 32.40
N ASP A 121 -49.09 40.70 31.62
CA ASP A 121 -48.67 39.39 31.12
C ASP A 121 -47.34 39.50 30.34
N VAL A 122 -46.32 38.77 30.80
CA VAL A 122 -44.96 38.81 30.26
C VAL A 122 -44.83 37.69 29.23
N THR A 123 -44.81 38.08 27.95
CA THR A 123 -44.62 37.15 26.81
C THR A 123 -43.27 37.33 26.12
N SER A 124 -42.42 38.22 26.64
CA SER A 124 -41.21 38.70 25.96
C SER A 124 -39.95 37.87 26.19
N VAL A 125 -40.01 36.82 27.02
CA VAL A 125 -38.83 35.99 27.34
C VAL A 125 -38.44 35.16 26.11
N ARG A 126 -37.17 35.21 25.71
CA ARG A 126 -36.67 34.46 24.55
C ARG A 126 -35.50 33.59 24.97
N VAL A 127 -35.58 32.31 24.63
CA VAL A 127 -34.51 31.33 24.87
C VAL A 127 -33.95 30.88 23.52
N THR A 128 -32.65 31.09 23.30
CA THR A 128 -31.99 30.66 22.07
C THR A 128 -31.07 29.49 22.40
N CYS A 129 -31.34 28.32 21.82
CA CYS A 129 -30.50 27.13 21.92
C CYS A 129 -29.64 26.96 20.66
N THR A 130 -28.38 26.57 20.83
CA THR A 130 -27.45 26.28 19.73
C THR A 130 -26.87 24.87 19.86
N THR A 131 -26.87 24.12 18.75
CA THR A 131 -26.28 22.78 18.66
C THR A 131 -24.78 22.88 18.38
N GLY A 132 -23.97 22.11 19.10
CA GLY A 132 -22.59 21.85 18.67
C GLY A 132 -21.54 22.88 19.08
N ALA A 133 -21.61 23.40 20.30
CA ALA A 133 -20.41 23.88 21.00
C ALA A 133 -20.22 23.05 22.29
N THR A 134 -19.72 21.83 22.15
CA THR A 134 -19.05 21.19 23.29
C THR A 134 -17.80 22.00 23.58
N SER A 135 -17.82 22.78 24.67
CA SER A 135 -16.62 23.31 25.33
C SER A 135 -15.81 22.18 25.96
N ALA A 136 -15.38 21.23 25.14
CA ALA A 136 -14.20 20.42 25.39
C ALA A 136 -12.97 21.32 25.20
N THR A 137 -12.86 22.34 26.06
CA THR A 137 -11.65 23.14 26.24
C THR A 137 -10.64 22.27 26.95
N GLY A 138 -9.63 21.84 26.22
CA GLY A 138 -8.51 21.08 26.74
C GLY A 138 -7.44 20.85 25.68
N PRO A 139 -6.32 20.24 26.04
CA PRO A 139 -5.23 19.98 25.13
C PRO A 139 -5.52 18.73 24.29
N PHE A 140 -5.45 18.88 22.96
CA PHE A 140 -5.63 17.80 21.98
C PHE A 140 -4.33 17.51 21.23
N LYS A 141 -4.12 16.26 20.84
CA LYS A 141 -2.92 15.83 20.14
C LYS A 141 -2.95 16.20 18.67
N ILE A 142 -1.76 16.43 18.12
CA ILE A 142 -1.52 16.56 16.68
C ILE A 142 -0.95 15.24 16.18
N GLY A 143 -1.59 14.64 15.18
CA GLY A 143 -1.24 13.32 14.66
C GLY A 143 -1.77 13.09 13.26
N GLY A 144 -1.52 11.91 12.74
CA GLY A 144 -1.79 11.62 11.35
C GLY A 144 -1.28 10.26 10.87
N SER A 145 -1.22 10.11 9.55
CA SER A 145 -0.75 8.91 8.87
C SER A 145 0.48 9.18 7.99
N ILE A 146 1.36 8.19 7.89
CA ILE A 146 2.55 8.22 7.04
C ILE A 146 2.46 7.09 6.00
N ARG A 147 2.72 7.41 4.74
CA ARG A 147 2.78 6.45 3.63
C ARG A 147 4.17 6.42 3.01
N GLY A 148 4.62 5.26 2.58
CA GLY A 148 5.88 5.10 1.84
C GLY A 148 7.16 5.15 2.67
N LEU A 149 7.09 5.17 4.01
CA LEU A 149 8.28 5.29 4.85
C LEU A 149 9.13 4.02 4.84
N ILE A 150 10.44 4.19 4.65
CA ILE A 150 11.47 3.19 4.95
C ILE A 150 12.46 3.76 5.98
N GLY A 151 12.97 2.93 6.88
CA GLY A 151 13.89 3.37 7.93
C GLY A 151 13.20 4.30 8.94
N THR A 152 13.77 5.50 9.16
CA THR A 152 13.24 6.48 10.12
C THR A 152 13.04 7.87 9.50
N LEU A 153 12.05 8.58 10.04
CA LEU A 153 11.66 9.95 9.71
C LEU A 153 11.56 10.78 10.99
N THR A 154 12.01 12.02 10.95
CA THR A 154 11.79 12.99 12.03
C THR A 154 10.76 14.01 11.57
N LEU A 155 9.65 14.10 12.29
CA LEU A 155 8.64 15.14 12.14
C LEU A 155 8.89 16.25 13.17
N GLN A 156 8.44 17.47 12.88
CA GLN A 156 8.50 18.60 13.80
C GLN A 156 7.16 19.34 13.82
N ASN A 157 6.77 19.88 14.97
CA ASN A 157 5.56 20.69 15.14
C ASN A 157 5.93 22.08 15.68
N ASN A 158 5.43 23.13 15.02
CA ASN A 158 5.63 24.54 15.39
C ASN A 158 7.11 24.92 15.61
N ASP A 159 8.01 24.32 14.81
CA ASP A 159 9.47 24.44 14.92
C ASP A 159 10.08 24.13 16.32
N ALA A 160 9.32 23.47 17.20
CA ALA A 160 9.68 23.28 18.61
C ALA A 160 9.76 21.81 19.04
N GLU A 161 8.69 21.04 18.89
CA GLU A 161 8.66 19.63 19.29
C GLU A 161 9.01 18.73 18.10
N THR A 162 9.92 17.78 18.28
CA THR A 162 10.28 16.77 17.27
C THR A 162 9.81 15.38 17.65
N LEU A 163 9.41 14.58 16.67
CA LEU A 163 8.99 13.19 16.83
C LEU A 163 9.70 12.29 15.81
N ASP A 164 10.49 11.33 16.30
CA ASP A 164 11.07 10.27 15.47
C ASP A 164 10.07 9.14 15.27
N VAL A 165 9.82 8.78 14.01
CA VAL A 165 8.94 7.69 13.58
C VAL A 165 9.73 6.67 12.78
N THR A 166 9.52 5.39 13.05
CA THR A 166 10.19 4.27 12.37
C THR A 166 9.18 3.47 11.55
N ALA A 167 9.57 3.03 10.35
CA ALA A 167 8.74 2.19 9.49
C ALA A 167 8.42 0.83 10.15
N PRO A 168 7.16 0.35 10.10
CA PRO A 168 6.82 -0.96 10.64
C PRO A 168 7.37 -2.08 9.74
N PRO A 169 7.97 -3.16 10.29
CA PRO A 169 8.51 -4.28 9.50
C PRO A 169 7.47 -4.99 8.63
N SER A 170 6.19 -4.90 8.98
CA SER A 170 5.06 -5.58 8.35
C SER A 170 4.35 -4.75 7.27
N GLY A 171 4.75 -3.50 7.02
CA GLY A 171 4.05 -2.59 6.10
C GLY A 171 2.60 -2.27 6.49
N ALA A 172 2.20 -2.56 7.73
CA ALA A 172 0.92 -2.17 8.31
C ALA A 172 0.73 -0.63 8.30
N PRO A 173 -0.52 -0.11 8.31
CA PRO A 173 -0.77 1.33 8.35
C PRO A 173 0.03 2.02 9.46
N LEU A 174 0.80 3.04 9.09
CA LEU A 174 1.65 3.78 10.01
C LEU A 174 0.97 5.10 10.38
N THR A 175 0.71 5.26 11.69
CA THR A 175 0.18 6.50 12.28
C THR A 175 1.19 7.09 13.26
N PHE A 176 1.10 8.39 13.49
CA PHE A 176 1.90 9.11 14.48
C PHE A 176 1.01 10.07 15.29
N ALA A 177 1.47 10.42 16.49
CA ALA A 177 0.92 11.52 17.27
C ALA A 177 2.04 12.16 18.08
N PHE A 178 2.13 13.48 18.05
CA PHE A 178 3.04 14.26 18.88
C PHE A 178 2.71 14.03 20.37
N PRO A 179 3.72 13.84 21.25
CA PRO A 179 3.49 13.63 22.68
C PRO A 179 2.79 14.81 23.34
N THR A 180 3.18 16.04 23.00
CA THR A 180 2.60 17.27 23.57
C THR A 180 1.28 17.59 22.88
N ALA A 181 0.22 17.63 23.69
CA ALA A 181 -1.09 18.08 23.26
C ALA A 181 -1.20 19.62 23.35
N LEU A 182 -1.94 20.24 22.44
CA LEU A 182 -2.09 21.68 22.30
C LEU A 182 -3.53 22.10 22.63
N GLU A 183 -3.71 23.17 23.39
CA GLU A 183 -5.04 23.72 23.74
C GLU A 183 -5.85 24.16 22.51
N THR A 184 -7.18 24.06 22.60
CA THR A 184 -8.11 24.61 21.60
C THR A 184 -7.75 26.05 21.18
N GLY A 185 -7.82 26.32 19.88
CA GLY A 185 -7.47 27.62 19.29
C GLY A 185 -5.96 27.85 19.08
N ARG A 186 -5.07 26.98 19.59
CA ARG A 186 -3.64 27.03 19.24
C ARG A 186 -3.44 26.62 17.79
N SER A 187 -2.54 27.31 17.09
CA SER A 187 -2.05 26.90 15.78
C SER A 187 -1.09 25.71 15.89
N TYR A 188 -1.11 24.83 14.90
CA TYR A 188 -0.10 23.80 14.69
C TYR A 188 0.42 23.85 13.25
N ALA A 189 1.68 23.44 13.08
CA ALA A 189 2.35 23.39 11.80
C ALA A 189 3.34 22.21 11.82
N VAL A 190 2.94 21.10 11.19
CA VAL A 190 3.75 19.90 11.06
C VAL A 190 4.66 20.00 9.83
N THR A 191 5.96 19.79 10.04
CA THR A 191 6.98 19.77 8.99
C THR A 191 7.79 18.47 9.05
N VAL A 192 8.46 18.14 7.94
CA VAL A 192 9.44 17.05 7.86
C VAL A 192 10.82 17.65 8.06
N VAL A 193 11.61 17.10 8.99
CA VAL A 193 13.03 17.45 9.14
C VAL A 193 13.84 16.64 8.11
N PRO A 194 14.51 17.27 7.13
CA PRO A 194 15.22 16.54 6.08
C PRO A 194 16.40 15.73 6.63
N LYS A 195 16.50 14.45 6.24
CA LYS A 195 17.58 13.54 6.64
C LYS A 195 18.40 13.10 5.43
N ALA A 196 19.71 13.32 5.47
CA ALA A 196 20.62 12.88 4.42
C ALA A 196 20.58 11.34 4.27
N GLY A 197 20.40 10.85 3.04
CA GLY A 197 20.32 9.41 2.74
C GLY A 197 19.00 8.72 3.13
N GLY A 198 18.01 9.46 3.66
CA GLY A 198 16.66 8.94 3.93
C GLY A 198 15.73 9.01 2.71
N PRO A 199 14.50 8.46 2.80
CA PRO A 199 13.46 8.68 1.80
C PRO A 199 13.04 10.16 1.76
N THR A 200 12.56 10.61 0.62
CA THR A 200 12.04 11.97 0.45
C THR A 200 10.59 12.01 0.93
N CYS A 201 10.37 12.58 2.11
CA CYS A 201 9.04 12.73 2.71
C CYS A 201 8.57 14.19 2.69
N ALA A 202 7.28 14.41 2.49
CA ALA A 202 6.62 15.70 2.59
C ALA A 202 5.27 15.57 3.30
N VAL A 203 4.81 16.65 3.94
CA VAL A 203 3.44 16.74 4.44
C VAL A 203 2.53 17.15 3.26
N THR A 204 1.53 16.33 2.96
CA THR A 204 0.68 16.44 1.77
C THR A 204 -0.80 16.69 2.06
N GLY A 205 -1.20 16.64 3.33
CA GLY A 205 -2.55 16.99 3.80
C GLY A 205 -2.54 17.29 5.30
N GLY A 206 -3.51 18.07 5.77
CA GLY A 206 -3.71 18.39 7.20
C GLY A 206 -2.55 19.08 7.93
N GLY A 207 -1.45 19.43 7.26
CA GLY A 207 -0.19 19.81 7.92
C GLY A 207 -0.19 21.09 8.73
N THR A 208 -1.17 21.97 8.55
CA THR A 208 -1.29 23.24 9.27
C THR A 208 -2.75 23.51 9.61
N GLY A 209 -3.00 24.08 10.80
CA GLY A 209 -4.35 24.46 11.19
C GLY A 209 -4.40 25.03 12.60
N THR A 210 -5.61 25.09 13.15
CA THR A 210 -5.88 25.43 14.56
C THR A 210 -6.57 24.26 15.24
N VAL A 211 -6.20 23.97 16.48
CA VAL A 211 -6.82 22.90 17.27
C VAL A 211 -8.28 23.22 17.56
N GLY A 212 -9.16 22.26 17.25
CA GLY A 212 -10.59 22.31 17.54
C GLY A 212 -10.93 21.75 18.93
N ASN A 213 -11.97 20.92 18.98
CA ASN A 213 -12.48 20.23 20.16
C ASN A 213 -12.20 18.71 20.15
N ALA A 214 -11.20 18.27 19.39
CA ALA A 214 -10.78 16.87 19.25
C ALA A 214 -9.32 16.77 18.76
N ASP A 215 -8.71 15.59 18.92
CA ASP A 215 -7.39 15.27 18.36
C ASP A 215 -7.36 15.43 16.83
N VAL A 216 -6.35 16.14 16.35
CA VAL A 216 -6.05 16.28 14.91
C VAL A 216 -5.40 14.97 14.46
N ASN A 217 -6.04 14.27 13.52
CA ASN A 217 -5.62 12.94 13.03
C ASN A 217 -5.53 12.85 11.50
N ASP A 218 -5.71 13.98 10.80
CA ASP A 218 -5.80 14.09 9.35
C ASP A 218 -4.52 14.63 8.70
N VAL A 219 -3.43 14.80 9.46
CA VAL A 219 -2.11 15.08 8.86
C VAL A 219 -1.69 13.87 8.00
N VAL A 220 -1.40 14.11 6.74
CA VAL A 220 -0.94 13.08 5.80
C VAL A 220 0.50 13.37 5.41
N VAL A 221 1.39 12.43 5.69
CA VAL A 221 2.79 12.46 5.29
C VAL A 221 3.02 11.42 4.20
N SER A 222 3.66 11.84 3.12
CA SER A 222 3.89 11.05 1.92
C SER A 222 5.38 10.96 1.63
N CYS A 223 5.90 9.73 1.61
CA CYS A 223 7.30 9.44 1.37
C CYS A 223 7.51 8.69 0.05
N SER A 224 8.46 9.13 -0.75
CA SER A 224 8.97 8.42 -1.92
C SER A 224 10.41 7.96 -1.71
N GLY A 225 10.79 6.84 -2.33
CA GLY A 225 12.13 6.29 -2.18
C GLY A 225 12.44 5.17 -3.16
N SER A 226 13.61 4.57 -2.99
CA SER A 226 14.02 3.40 -3.76
C SER A 226 14.97 2.50 -2.98
N GLN A 227 14.90 1.20 -3.22
CA GLN A 227 15.85 0.22 -2.67
C GLN A 227 16.59 -0.49 -3.81
N THR A 228 17.92 -0.52 -3.70
CA THR A 228 18.82 -1.17 -4.67
C THR A 228 19.28 -2.52 -4.12
N PHE A 229 19.10 -3.57 -4.92
CA PHE A 229 19.50 -4.94 -4.64
C PHE A 229 20.64 -5.32 -5.59
N ASN A 230 21.77 -5.74 -5.01
CA ASN A 230 22.93 -6.24 -5.74
C ASN A 230 22.99 -7.78 -5.63
N ALA A 231 23.82 -8.43 -6.46
CA ALA A 231 23.95 -9.88 -6.43
C ALA A 231 24.60 -10.39 -5.13
N THR A 232 23.93 -11.34 -4.47
CA THR A 232 24.40 -12.01 -3.25
C THR A 232 24.62 -13.51 -3.44
N GLY A 233 24.18 -14.07 -4.58
CA GLY A 233 24.12 -15.52 -4.79
C GLY A 233 22.93 -16.22 -4.09
N ALA A 234 22.00 -15.45 -3.51
CA ALA A 234 20.82 -15.95 -2.81
C ALA A 234 19.59 -15.03 -3.06
N PRO A 235 18.37 -15.50 -2.79
CA PRO A 235 17.18 -14.64 -2.83
C PRO A 235 17.25 -13.53 -1.78
N GLN A 236 16.72 -12.36 -2.12
CA GLN A 236 16.51 -11.23 -1.20
C GLN A 236 15.01 -10.92 -1.09
N LEU A 237 14.61 -10.16 -0.06
CA LEU A 237 13.22 -9.79 0.17
C LEU A 237 13.05 -8.27 0.14
N PHE A 238 11.92 -7.81 -0.41
CA PHE A 238 11.44 -6.44 -0.32
C PHE A 238 10.03 -6.43 0.26
N THR A 239 9.84 -5.82 1.43
CA THR A 239 8.50 -5.56 1.96
C THR A 239 8.02 -4.21 1.46
N VAL A 240 6.88 -4.18 0.76
CA VAL A 240 6.26 -2.96 0.25
C VAL A 240 5.89 -2.04 1.43
N PRO A 241 6.34 -0.76 1.45
CA PRO A 241 6.05 0.16 2.54
C PRO A 241 4.54 0.42 2.73
N ALA A 242 4.17 0.84 3.94
CA ALA A 242 2.79 1.14 4.29
C ALA A 242 2.15 2.16 3.34
N GLY A 243 0.93 1.88 2.87
CA GLY A 243 0.16 2.79 2.01
C GLY A 243 0.64 2.93 0.56
N ILE A 244 1.61 2.14 0.11
CA ILE A 244 2.04 2.07 -1.30
C ILE A 244 1.16 1.07 -2.06
N SER A 245 0.71 1.46 -3.25
CA SER A 245 -0.14 0.66 -4.15
C SER A 245 0.50 0.33 -5.51
N GLU A 246 1.61 0.97 -5.86
CA GLU A 246 2.38 0.68 -7.07
C GLU A 246 3.89 0.81 -6.79
N VAL A 247 4.70 -0.06 -7.39
CA VAL A 247 6.15 0.10 -7.45
C VAL A 247 6.65 0.07 -8.89
N THR A 248 7.66 0.88 -9.21
CA THR A 248 8.41 0.75 -10.47
C THR A 248 9.63 -0.13 -10.23
N ILE A 249 9.78 -1.19 -11.01
CA ILE A 249 10.91 -2.12 -10.93
C ILE A 249 11.81 -1.88 -12.12
N GLU A 250 13.11 -1.73 -11.87
CA GLU A 250 14.17 -1.72 -12.87
C GLU A 250 15.10 -2.90 -12.61
N ALA A 251 15.27 -3.79 -13.58
CA ALA A 251 16.07 -5.00 -13.44
C ALA A 251 17.12 -5.10 -14.55
N TRP A 252 18.34 -5.48 -14.18
CA TRP A 252 19.45 -5.75 -15.09
C TRP A 252 19.93 -7.18 -14.89
N GLY A 253 19.87 -8.03 -15.93
CA GLY A 253 20.43 -9.37 -15.91
C GLY A 253 21.96 -9.33 -15.85
N ALA A 254 22.60 -10.44 -15.47
CA ALA A 254 24.05 -10.48 -15.34
C ALA A 254 24.76 -10.73 -16.68
N GLN A 255 26.00 -10.26 -16.77
CA GLN A 255 26.93 -10.61 -17.84
C GLN A 255 27.33 -12.09 -17.78
N GLY A 256 27.47 -12.73 -18.94
CA GLY A 256 27.99 -14.09 -19.06
C GLY A 256 29.41 -14.21 -18.52
N ASN A 257 29.74 -15.36 -17.93
CA ASN A 257 31.06 -15.59 -17.35
C ASN A 257 32.15 -15.62 -18.44
N ARG A 258 33.36 -15.25 -18.03
CA ARG A 258 34.57 -15.32 -18.83
C ARG A 258 35.01 -16.77 -18.99
N ASN A 259 35.60 -17.10 -20.13
CA ASN A 259 36.35 -18.33 -20.29
C ASN A 259 37.69 -18.26 -19.53
N VAL A 260 38.38 -19.40 -19.40
CA VAL A 260 39.63 -19.51 -18.60
C VAL A 260 40.74 -18.57 -19.06
N LEU A 261 40.76 -18.17 -20.34
CA LEU A 261 41.75 -17.25 -20.91
C LEU A 261 41.23 -15.82 -21.09
N GLY A 262 40.15 -15.46 -20.39
CA GLY A 262 39.68 -14.08 -20.27
C GLY A 262 38.77 -13.58 -21.40
N VAL A 263 38.36 -14.42 -22.35
CA VAL A 263 37.30 -14.04 -23.31
C VAL A 263 36.02 -13.81 -22.51
N VAL A 264 35.46 -12.60 -22.59
CA VAL A 264 34.34 -12.17 -21.75
C VAL A 264 33.00 -12.63 -22.33
N GLY A 265 32.08 -13.10 -21.48
CA GLY A 265 30.71 -13.39 -21.87
C GLY A 265 29.91 -12.11 -22.18
N ALA A 266 28.74 -12.30 -22.78
CA ALA A 266 27.93 -11.20 -23.28
C ALA A 266 27.21 -10.44 -22.16
N LEU A 267 26.85 -9.19 -22.44
CA LEU A 267 26.11 -8.35 -21.49
C LEU A 267 24.73 -8.93 -21.16
N GLY A 268 24.32 -8.78 -19.91
CA GLY A 268 22.93 -9.00 -19.50
C GLY A 268 22.02 -7.87 -19.96
N GLY A 269 20.73 -8.18 -20.11
CA GLY A 269 19.71 -7.24 -20.57
C GLY A 269 19.11 -6.37 -19.49
N TYR A 270 18.16 -5.53 -19.88
CA TYR A 270 17.35 -4.69 -19.00
C TYR A 270 15.86 -5.03 -19.12
N ALA A 271 15.13 -4.87 -18.02
CA ALA A 271 13.67 -4.87 -18.00
C ALA A 271 13.17 -3.80 -17.02
N THR A 272 12.09 -3.11 -17.37
CA THR A 272 11.40 -2.19 -16.46
C THR A 272 9.88 -2.31 -16.58
N GLY A 273 9.16 -1.95 -15.52
CA GLY A 273 7.70 -1.93 -15.49
C GLY A 273 7.14 -1.56 -14.12
N LYS A 274 5.85 -1.29 -14.09
CA LYS A 274 5.06 -0.94 -12.90
C LYS A 274 4.28 -2.15 -12.40
N LEU A 275 4.41 -2.46 -11.11
CA LEU A 275 3.72 -3.55 -10.43
C LEU A 275 2.71 -2.96 -9.44
N GLY A 276 1.43 -3.30 -9.61
CA GLY A 276 0.42 -3.06 -8.57
C GLY A 276 0.68 -3.93 -7.35
N VAL A 277 0.67 -3.33 -6.17
CA VAL A 277 1.02 -3.97 -4.89
C VAL A 277 0.10 -3.52 -3.76
N THR A 278 0.25 -4.13 -2.58
CA THR A 278 -0.36 -3.67 -1.33
C THR A 278 0.74 -3.44 -0.28
N GLY A 279 0.59 -2.42 0.57
CA GLY A 279 1.45 -2.22 1.74
C GLY A 279 1.56 -3.50 2.60
N GLY A 280 2.79 -3.89 2.93
CA GLY A 280 3.10 -5.14 3.64
C GLY A 280 3.29 -6.36 2.74
N GLN A 281 3.00 -6.28 1.44
CA GLN A 281 3.30 -7.36 0.50
C GLN A 281 4.82 -7.60 0.42
N VAL A 282 5.23 -8.87 0.50
CA VAL A 282 6.62 -9.27 0.32
C VAL A 282 6.85 -9.66 -1.14
N LEU A 283 7.84 -9.04 -1.77
CA LEU A 283 8.35 -9.40 -3.08
C LEU A 283 9.68 -10.13 -2.91
N HIS A 284 9.87 -11.24 -3.63
CA HIS A 284 11.13 -11.96 -3.69
C HIS A 284 11.98 -11.40 -4.83
N VAL A 285 13.23 -11.04 -4.53
CA VAL A 285 14.15 -10.35 -5.43
C VAL A 285 15.35 -11.26 -5.71
N TYR A 286 15.48 -11.70 -6.96
CA TYR A 286 16.58 -12.56 -7.40
C TYR A 286 17.48 -11.76 -8.33
N VAL A 287 18.69 -11.46 -7.88
CA VAL A 287 19.64 -10.64 -8.66
C VAL A 287 20.68 -11.56 -9.30
N GLY A 288 20.76 -11.56 -10.62
CA GLY A 288 21.59 -12.48 -11.39
C GLY A 288 23.08 -12.39 -11.03
N GLY A 289 23.73 -13.54 -10.85
CA GLY A 289 25.18 -13.61 -10.74
C GLY A 289 25.86 -13.74 -12.10
N GLY A 290 27.08 -13.24 -12.24
CA GLY A 290 27.83 -13.34 -13.49
C GLY A 290 29.15 -12.58 -13.47
N ASP A 291 29.78 -12.46 -14.64
CA ASP A 291 31.10 -11.85 -14.86
C ASP A 291 32.27 -12.46 -14.04
N ALA A 292 32.18 -13.73 -13.66
CA ALA A 292 33.29 -14.48 -13.09
C ALA A 292 34.11 -15.19 -14.18
N THR A 293 35.35 -15.59 -13.89
CA THR A 293 36.02 -16.63 -14.70
C THR A 293 35.57 -17.99 -14.17
N SER A 294 34.52 -18.57 -14.78
CA SER A 294 33.87 -19.77 -14.27
C SER A 294 33.13 -20.55 -15.35
N ILE A 295 33.23 -21.88 -15.29
CA ILE A 295 32.42 -22.80 -16.10
C ILE A 295 31.01 -22.97 -15.54
N ALA A 296 30.77 -22.65 -14.27
CA ALA A 296 29.44 -22.72 -13.67
C ALA A 296 28.57 -21.57 -14.22
N GLY A 297 27.27 -21.82 -14.33
CA GLY A 297 26.29 -20.79 -14.63
C GLY A 297 26.11 -19.81 -13.47
N GLY A 298 25.75 -18.58 -13.80
CA GLY A 298 25.43 -17.52 -12.84
C GLY A 298 24.18 -17.83 -12.01
N PHE A 299 24.16 -17.34 -10.76
CA PHE A 299 23.01 -17.47 -9.86
C PHE A 299 21.72 -16.96 -10.51
N ASN A 300 20.60 -17.63 -10.22
CA ASN A 300 19.30 -17.43 -10.89
C ASN A 300 19.34 -17.77 -12.40
N GLY A 301 19.87 -18.95 -12.69
CA GLY A 301 19.53 -19.69 -13.92
C GLY A 301 20.48 -19.55 -15.10
N GLY A 302 21.72 -19.12 -14.92
CA GLY A 302 22.73 -19.29 -15.97
C GLY A 302 23.02 -20.79 -16.23
N GLY A 303 23.26 -21.16 -17.47
CA GLY A 303 23.70 -22.50 -17.86
C GLY A 303 25.21 -22.68 -17.65
N ALA A 304 25.67 -23.91 -17.38
CA ALA A 304 27.10 -24.20 -17.31
C ALA A 304 27.76 -24.22 -18.71
N ALA A 305 29.06 -23.97 -18.78
CA ALA A 305 29.87 -24.24 -19.97
C ALA A 305 30.08 -25.74 -20.17
N GLY A 306 30.47 -26.13 -21.38
CA GLY A 306 30.77 -27.52 -21.69
C GLY A 306 32.03 -28.03 -20.99
N PRO A 307 32.06 -29.30 -20.54
CA PRO A 307 33.26 -29.93 -19.97
C PRO A 307 34.33 -30.17 -21.04
N SER A 308 35.61 -30.11 -20.64
CA SER A 308 36.76 -30.61 -21.43
C SER A 308 37.87 -31.08 -20.50
N PRO A 309 38.66 -32.11 -20.86
CA PRO A 309 39.91 -32.43 -20.18
C PRO A 309 40.92 -31.28 -20.26
N CYS A 310 40.93 -30.50 -21.33
CA CYS A 310 41.78 -29.32 -21.48
C CYS A 310 41.17 -28.13 -20.73
N ALA A 311 41.62 -27.88 -19.50
CA ALA A 311 41.09 -26.80 -18.66
C ALA A 311 41.11 -25.42 -19.35
N ASN A 312 42.19 -25.10 -20.07
CA ASN A 312 42.34 -23.83 -20.80
C ASN A 312 41.41 -23.68 -22.02
N ALA A 313 40.82 -24.78 -22.49
CA ALA A 313 39.86 -24.79 -23.60
C ALA A 313 38.38 -24.71 -23.15
N ARG A 314 38.12 -24.59 -21.84
CA ARG A 314 36.75 -24.49 -21.32
C ARG A 314 36.15 -23.10 -21.52
N GLY A 315 34.91 -23.05 -22.01
CA GLY A 315 34.10 -21.83 -22.09
C GLY A 315 33.69 -21.28 -20.73
N GLY A 316 33.04 -20.11 -20.74
CA GLY A 316 32.40 -19.51 -19.56
C GLY A 316 30.93 -19.93 -19.45
N GLY A 317 30.41 -20.07 -18.23
CA GLY A 317 28.97 -20.26 -17.99
C GLY A 317 28.14 -19.02 -18.36
N GLY A 318 26.84 -19.19 -18.57
CA GLY A 318 25.93 -18.08 -18.82
C GLY A 318 25.67 -17.23 -17.59
N GLY A 319 25.31 -15.97 -17.79
CA GLY A 319 24.93 -15.04 -16.75
C GLY A 319 23.52 -15.35 -16.22
N GLY A 320 23.30 -15.07 -14.94
CA GLY A 320 22.01 -15.21 -14.29
C GLY A 320 20.97 -14.16 -14.73
N ALA A 321 19.70 -14.53 -14.67
CA ALA A 321 18.61 -13.57 -14.81
C ALA A 321 18.48 -12.72 -13.54
N SER A 322 18.02 -11.47 -13.69
CA SER A 322 17.51 -10.69 -12.57
C SER A 322 15.99 -10.62 -12.66
N ASP A 323 15.27 -11.10 -11.65
CA ASP A 323 13.80 -11.09 -11.63
C ASP A 323 13.22 -10.74 -10.26
N VAL A 324 11.98 -10.25 -10.29
CA VAL A 324 11.14 -10.03 -9.10
C VAL A 324 9.94 -10.97 -9.18
N ARG A 325 9.55 -11.51 -8.03
CA ARG A 325 8.47 -12.51 -7.91
C ARG A 325 7.54 -12.16 -6.77
N THR A 326 6.27 -12.49 -6.95
CA THR A 326 5.25 -12.45 -5.89
C THR A 326 5.13 -13.83 -5.22
N GLY A 327 4.01 -14.11 -4.55
CA GLY A 327 3.64 -15.46 -4.11
C GLY A 327 4.71 -16.17 -3.30
N THR A 328 5.11 -17.35 -3.77
CA THR A 328 6.07 -18.25 -3.11
C THR A 328 7.53 -18.02 -3.50
N GLY A 329 7.79 -17.11 -4.45
CA GLY A 329 9.11 -16.97 -5.08
C GLY A 329 9.44 -18.06 -6.12
N GLY A 330 8.46 -18.87 -6.53
CA GLY A 330 8.62 -19.88 -7.58
C GLY A 330 8.77 -19.25 -8.96
N PHE A 331 9.29 -20.00 -9.95
CA PHE A 331 9.45 -19.45 -11.32
C PHE A 331 8.13 -19.01 -11.97
N GLY A 332 6.98 -19.57 -11.57
CA GLY A 332 5.65 -19.13 -12.00
C GLY A 332 5.20 -17.79 -11.41
N ASP A 333 5.80 -17.35 -10.29
CA ASP A 333 5.45 -16.12 -9.58
C ASP A 333 6.17 -14.87 -10.12
N ARG A 334 7.01 -15.03 -11.16
CA ARG A 334 7.78 -13.91 -11.76
C ARG A 334 6.85 -12.88 -12.38
N VAL A 335 7.08 -11.62 -12.05
CA VAL A 335 6.33 -10.49 -12.63
C VAL A 335 7.15 -9.71 -13.66
N ILE A 336 8.47 -9.71 -13.51
CA ILE A 336 9.43 -9.07 -14.41
C ILE A 336 10.76 -9.84 -14.41
N VAL A 337 11.38 -9.99 -15.57
CA VAL A 337 12.67 -10.67 -15.76
C VAL A 337 13.55 -9.89 -16.74
N ALA A 338 14.78 -9.62 -16.34
CA ALA A 338 15.87 -9.19 -17.21
C ALA A 338 16.82 -10.37 -17.45
N GLY A 339 16.92 -10.82 -18.70
CA GLY A 339 17.73 -11.99 -19.07
C GLY A 339 19.23 -11.76 -18.94
N GLY A 340 19.96 -12.76 -18.44
CA GLY A 340 21.42 -12.79 -18.42
C GLY A 340 22.02 -13.08 -19.79
N GLY A 341 23.25 -12.62 -20.01
CA GLY A 341 23.99 -12.85 -21.25
C GLY A 341 24.59 -14.26 -21.32
N GLY A 342 24.80 -14.76 -22.54
CA GLY A 342 25.48 -16.03 -22.77
C GLY A 342 26.96 -15.97 -22.42
N GLY A 343 27.50 -17.08 -21.91
CA GLY A 343 28.91 -17.22 -21.57
C GLY A 343 29.81 -17.28 -22.80
N ALA A 344 31.09 -16.93 -22.62
CA ALA A 344 32.07 -17.00 -23.70
C ALA A 344 32.32 -18.45 -24.16
N GLY A 345 32.62 -18.64 -25.44
CA GLY A 345 33.12 -19.93 -25.93
C GLY A 345 34.49 -20.27 -25.34
N GLY A 346 34.89 -21.53 -25.38
CA GLY A 346 36.24 -21.97 -25.01
C GLY A 346 37.28 -21.71 -26.10
N ASN A 347 38.52 -21.38 -25.75
CA ASN A 347 39.58 -21.19 -26.76
C ASN A 347 40.02 -22.53 -27.37
N ARG A 348 40.51 -22.52 -28.62
CA ARG A 348 41.30 -23.66 -29.16
C ARG A 348 42.70 -23.54 -28.58
N ILE A 349 43.23 -24.62 -28.00
CA ILE A 349 44.53 -24.66 -27.36
C ILE A 349 45.41 -25.69 -28.06
N GLY A 350 46.46 -25.20 -28.72
CA GLY A 350 47.45 -26.05 -29.38
C GLY A 350 48.10 -27.03 -28.41
N GLY A 351 48.17 -28.31 -28.80
CA GLY A 351 48.68 -29.40 -27.98
C GLY A 351 47.73 -29.89 -26.88
N CYS A 352 46.51 -29.34 -26.75
CA CYS A 352 45.64 -29.60 -25.59
C CYS A 352 44.17 -29.88 -25.94
N GLY A 353 43.52 -29.12 -26.84
CA GLY A 353 42.11 -29.37 -27.15
C GLY A 353 41.38 -28.28 -27.95
N ARG A 354 40.16 -28.64 -28.37
CA ARG A 354 39.18 -27.72 -28.97
C ARG A 354 38.40 -27.00 -27.87
N GLY A 355 37.88 -25.82 -28.21
CA GLY A 355 37.07 -25.05 -27.28
C GLY A 355 35.72 -25.69 -26.95
N THR A 356 35.25 -25.62 -25.71
CA THR A 356 33.88 -26.06 -25.35
C THR A 356 32.85 -24.95 -25.54
N GLY A 357 31.57 -25.33 -25.58
CA GLY A 357 30.48 -24.35 -25.64
C GLY A 357 30.40 -23.46 -24.40
N GLY A 358 30.15 -22.18 -24.60
CA GLY A 358 29.70 -21.29 -23.52
C GLY A 358 28.28 -21.65 -23.06
N GLY A 359 27.98 -21.44 -21.78
CA GLY A 359 26.65 -21.70 -21.22
C GLY A 359 25.63 -20.63 -21.59
N GLY A 360 24.37 -21.02 -21.79
CA GLY A 360 23.29 -20.09 -22.12
C GLY A 360 22.92 -19.19 -20.94
N GLY A 361 22.56 -17.94 -21.20
CA GLY A 361 22.11 -17.01 -20.16
C GLY A 361 20.73 -17.39 -19.60
N GLY A 362 20.50 -17.15 -18.30
CA GLY A 362 19.20 -17.31 -17.68
C GLY A 362 18.20 -16.25 -18.13
N GLY A 363 16.90 -16.53 -18.05
CA GLY A 363 15.87 -15.57 -18.44
C GLY A 363 14.47 -16.01 -18.00
N TRP A 364 13.44 -15.42 -18.60
CA TRP A 364 12.10 -15.99 -18.54
C TRP A 364 12.13 -17.38 -19.16
N PHE A 365 12.70 -17.48 -20.36
CA PHE A 365 13.32 -18.69 -20.87
C PHE A 365 14.81 -18.47 -21.08
N GLY A 366 15.62 -19.48 -20.79
CA GLY A 366 17.07 -19.41 -20.97
C GLY A 366 17.50 -19.49 -22.44
N GLY A 367 18.69 -18.96 -22.71
CA GLY A 367 19.37 -19.11 -23.99
C GLY A 367 19.86 -20.53 -24.22
N GLY A 368 20.00 -20.92 -25.48
CA GLY A 368 20.66 -22.16 -25.86
C GLY A 368 22.19 -22.08 -25.70
N ALA A 369 22.86 -23.21 -25.91
CA ALA A 369 24.31 -23.35 -25.79
C ALA A 369 24.83 -24.41 -26.77
N GLY A 370 26.08 -24.34 -27.26
CA GLY A 370 26.51 -25.17 -28.40
C GLY A 370 27.98 -25.55 -28.46
N PHE A 371 28.30 -26.74 -29.00
CA PHE A 371 29.67 -27.22 -29.24
C PHE A 371 30.18 -26.79 -30.63
N PRO A 372 31.48 -26.49 -30.83
CA PRO A 372 32.00 -26.17 -32.15
C PRO A 372 32.22 -27.41 -33.04
N GLY A 373 31.26 -27.64 -33.92
CA GLY A 373 31.39 -28.61 -35.01
C GLY A 373 30.42 -28.37 -36.15
N ALA A 374 29.23 -27.81 -35.89
CA ALA A 374 28.29 -27.45 -36.93
C ALA A 374 28.90 -26.52 -37.99
N THR A 375 28.59 -26.80 -39.25
CA THR A 375 28.45 -25.77 -40.30
C THR A 375 27.59 -24.61 -39.79
N ALA A 376 27.83 -23.40 -40.31
CA ALA A 376 27.31 -22.13 -39.78
C ALA A 376 25.77 -21.94 -39.67
N GLY A 377 24.96 -22.97 -39.94
CA GLY A 377 23.49 -22.94 -39.89
C GLY A 377 22.83 -23.38 -38.58
N ALA A 378 23.57 -23.89 -37.59
CA ALA A 378 23.00 -24.40 -36.32
C ALA A 378 23.66 -23.78 -35.07
N LEU A 379 23.67 -22.44 -35.02
CA LEU A 379 24.09 -21.67 -33.85
C LEU A 379 23.03 -21.78 -32.72
N PRO A 380 23.44 -21.74 -31.44
CA PRO A 380 22.47 -21.70 -30.35
C PRO A 380 21.68 -20.39 -30.40
N THR A 381 20.35 -20.48 -30.40
CA THR A 381 19.48 -19.30 -30.38
C THR A 381 19.29 -18.80 -28.95
N GLY A 382 18.94 -17.52 -28.79
CA GLY A 382 18.51 -17.03 -27.49
C GLY A 382 17.13 -17.57 -27.10
N GLY A 383 16.81 -17.49 -25.81
CA GLY A 383 15.46 -17.76 -25.33
C GLY A 383 14.49 -16.73 -25.91
N THR A 384 13.24 -17.12 -26.14
CA THR A 384 12.14 -16.22 -26.52
C THR A 384 11.18 -16.04 -25.34
N GLN A 385 10.06 -15.34 -25.50
CA GLN A 385 8.99 -15.30 -24.49
C GLN A 385 8.06 -16.54 -24.49
N ALA A 386 8.27 -17.51 -25.38
CA ALA A 386 7.46 -18.73 -25.48
C ALA A 386 8.24 -20.05 -25.36
N ALA A 387 9.56 -20.02 -25.61
CA ALA A 387 10.42 -21.21 -25.58
C ALA A 387 11.87 -20.85 -25.26
N GLY A 388 12.60 -21.80 -24.67
CA GLY A 388 14.04 -21.70 -24.50
C GLY A 388 14.80 -21.80 -25.82
N GLY A 389 16.01 -21.24 -25.83
CA GLY A 389 16.87 -21.23 -27.01
C GLY A 389 17.40 -22.62 -27.37
N THR A 390 17.56 -22.91 -28.66
CA THR A 390 18.03 -24.21 -29.14
C THR A 390 19.50 -24.43 -28.83
N GLY A 391 19.88 -25.66 -28.50
CA GLY A 391 21.29 -26.04 -28.41
C GLY A 391 21.98 -26.02 -29.77
N GLY A 392 23.27 -25.64 -29.82
CA GLY A 392 24.09 -25.73 -31.01
C GLY A 392 24.70 -27.13 -31.19
N THR A 393 24.80 -27.59 -32.43
CA THR A 393 25.15 -28.98 -32.76
C THR A 393 26.63 -29.20 -33.08
N SER A 394 27.06 -30.45 -32.92
CA SER A 394 28.37 -30.98 -33.28
C SER A 394 28.25 -31.89 -34.51
N THR A 395 29.21 -31.78 -35.44
CA THR A 395 29.37 -32.72 -36.57
C THR A 395 30.18 -33.96 -36.21
N TYR A 396 30.83 -33.98 -35.05
CA TYR A 396 31.76 -35.04 -34.67
C TYR A 396 31.04 -36.20 -33.97
N VAL A 397 30.28 -35.91 -32.91
CA VAL A 397 29.37 -36.84 -32.22
C VAL A 397 28.22 -36.06 -31.59
N ALA A 398 26.99 -36.56 -31.71
CA ALA A 398 25.79 -35.87 -31.21
C ALA A 398 25.69 -35.83 -29.68
N THR A 399 26.38 -36.73 -28.98
CA THR A 399 26.46 -36.81 -27.51
C THR A 399 27.08 -35.56 -26.87
N ASN A 400 27.83 -34.78 -27.65
CA ASN A 400 28.59 -33.64 -27.19
C ASN A 400 27.88 -32.30 -27.45
N ASN A 401 26.67 -32.33 -28.01
CA ASN A 401 25.88 -31.13 -28.27
C ASN A 401 25.57 -30.38 -26.98
N GLY A 402 25.43 -29.06 -27.07
CA GLY A 402 24.87 -28.28 -25.96
C GLY A 402 23.37 -28.53 -25.84
N ALA A 403 22.85 -28.48 -24.62
CA ALA A 403 21.41 -28.58 -24.38
C ALA A 403 20.73 -27.22 -24.64
N GLY A 404 19.46 -27.28 -25.05
CA GLY A 404 18.62 -26.07 -25.12
C GLY A 404 18.32 -25.52 -23.72
N GLY A 405 17.95 -24.23 -23.67
CA GLY A 405 17.45 -23.61 -22.44
C GLY A 405 16.04 -24.09 -22.07
N ALA A 406 15.66 -23.94 -20.81
CA ALA A 406 14.31 -24.17 -20.30
C ALA A 406 13.73 -22.87 -19.70
N SER A 407 12.49 -22.92 -19.20
CA SER A 407 11.96 -21.80 -18.39
C SER A 407 12.86 -21.58 -17.18
N GLY A 408 13.29 -20.34 -16.96
CA GLY A 408 14.19 -19.97 -15.86
C GLY A 408 15.65 -20.40 -15.98
N LEU A 409 16.02 -21.32 -16.88
CA LEU A 409 17.35 -21.96 -16.91
C LEU A 409 17.99 -21.89 -18.30
N GLY A 410 19.22 -21.36 -18.38
CA GLY A 410 20.07 -21.39 -19.56
C GLY A 410 20.57 -22.78 -19.90
N GLY A 411 20.75 -23.05 -21.19
CA GLY A 411 21.24 -24.31 -21.72
C GLY A 411 22.70 -24.59 -21.34
N ALA A 412 23.05 -25.87 -21.18
CA ALA A 412 24.42 -26.28 -20.90
C ALA A 412 25.26 -26.31 -22.18
N GLY A 413 26.47 -25.73 -22.12
CA GLY A 413 27.45 -25.75 -23.20
C GLY A 413 27.83 -27.17 -23.60
N GLY A 414 28.05 -27.38 -24.90
CA GLY A 414 28.45 -28.68 -25.42
C GLY A 414 29.90 -29.01 -25.10
N GLY A 415 30.15 -30.28 -24.72
CA GLY A 415 31.40 -30.76 -24.16
C GLY A 415 32.40 -31.35 -25.16
N GLU A 416 33.63 -31.58 -24.70
CA GLU A 416 34.76 -32.06 -25.49
C GLU A 416 35.40 -33.26 -24.75
N GLU A 417 35.46 -34.42 -25.40
CA GLU A 417 35.93 -35.67 -24.76
C GLU A 417 37.46 -35.75 -24.72
N SER A 418 38.11 -35.54 -25.86
CA SER A 418 39.54 -35.27 -26.00
C SER A 418 39.89 -35.00 -27.47
N SER A 419 40.88 -34.15 -27.71
CA SER A 419 41.51 -33.99 -29.01
C SER A 419 42.87 -33.33 -28.87
N ASN A 420 43.87 -33.80 -29.63
CA ASN A 420 45.14 -33.08 -29.79
C ASN A 420 45.08 -32.28 -31.09
N GLN A 421 45.27 -30.97 -31.00
CA GLN A 421 45.10 -30.02 -32.10
C GLN A 421 46.38 -29.20 -32.30
N SER A 422 46.76 -28.93 -33.55
CA SER A 422 47.75 -27.89 -33.84
C SER A 422 47.09 -26.50 -33.81
N GLY A 423 47.86 -25.47 -33.46
CA GLY A 423 47.41 -24.08 -33.45
C GLY A 423 46.50 -23.69 -32.28
N SER A 424 46.39 -22.39 -32.03
CA SER A 424 45.60 -21.79 -30.95
C SER A 424 44.79 -20.61 -31.47
N ASN A 425 43.53 -20.50 -31.05
CA ASN A 425 42.61 -19.45 -31.48
C ASN A 425 41.75 -18.98 -30.30
N ALA A 426 41.49 -17.67 -30.22
CA ALA A 426 40.59 -17.08 -29.25
C ALA A 426 39.12 -17.35 -29.62
N ALA A 427 38.29 -17.63 -28.62
CA ALA A 427 36.86 -17.83 -28.78
C ALA A 427 36.08 -16.53 -28.97
N THR A 428 34.79 -16.65 -29.30
CA THR A 428 33.86 -15.53 -29.32
C THR A 428 33.22 -15.30 -27.94
N THR A 429 32.70 -14.09 -27.74
CA THR A 429 31.72 -13.82 -26.68
C THR A 429 30.39 -14.56 -26.95
N GLY A 430 29.47 -14.51 -25.99
CA GLY A 430 28.11 -15.06 -26.11
C GLY A 430 27.12 -14.13 -26.82
N GLY A 431 25.84 -14.50 -26.79
CA GLY A 431 24.71 -13.65 -27.17
C GLY A 431 24.19 -12.82 -25.99
N VAL A 432 23.82 -11.56 -26.24
CA VAL A 432 23.30 -10.66 -25.19
C VAL A 432 21.99 -11.14 -24.57
N GLY A 433 21.81 -10.95 -23.28
CA GLY A 433 20.55 -11.27 -22.59
C GLY A 433 19.49 -10.18 -22.75
N GLY A 434 18.23 -10.50 -22.47
CA GLY A 434 17.10 -9.56 -22.48
C GLY A 434 16.38 -9.44 -23.83
N GLY A 435 15.54 -8.40 -23.94
CA GLY A 435 14.58 -8.26 -25.05
C GLY A 435 13.49 -9.35 -25.06
N ALA A 436 12.62 -9.31 -26.08
CA ALA A 436 11.62 -10.37 -26.31
C ALA A 436 12.27 -11.71 -26.72
N SER A 437 13.47 -11.65 -27.30
CA SER A 437 14.36 -12.77 -27.54
C SER A 437 15.80 -12.38 -27.20
N GLY A 438 16.49 -13.22 -26.44
CA GLY A 438 17.93 -13.07 -26.23
C GLY A 438 18.70 -13.19 -27.54
N GLY A 439 19.90 -12.63 -27.59
CA GLY A 439 20.81 -12.80 -28.74
C GLY A 439 21.28 -14.24 -28.88
N GLY A 440 21.39 -14.72 -30.12
CA GLY A 440 22.04 -16.00 -30.41
C GLY A 440 23.51 -16.01 -30.02
N GLY A 441 24.06 -17.19 -29.75
CA GLY A 441 25.48 -17.37 -29.49
C GLY A 441 26.30 -17.16 -30.77
N LEU A 442 27.54 -16.70 -30.60
CA LEU A 442 28.44 -16.40 -31.71
C LEU A 442 29.37 -17.59 -32.01
N TYR A 443 29.95 -17.58 -33.21
CA TYR A 443 30.90 -18.59 -33.68
C TYR A 443 31.98 -17.94 -34.54
N ALA A 444 33.22 -18.40 -34.42
CA ALA A 444 34.38 -17.83 -35.13
C ALA A 444 34.55 -18.34 -36.58
N GLY A 445 33.59 -19.12 -37.11
CA GLY A 445 33.65 -19.71 -38.43
C GLY A 445 34.24 -21.13 -38.43
N ASP A 446 33.98 -21.88 -39.51
CA ASP A 446 34.48 -23.24 -39.66
C ASP A 446 36.03 -23.28 -39.64
N MET A 447 36.57 -24.46 -39.32
CA MET A 447 38.03 -24.71 -39.17
C MET A 447 38.75 -23.96 -38.03
N THR A 448 38.12 -23.03 -37.31
CA THR A 448 38.74 -22.38 -36.12
C THR A 448 38.78 -23.25 -34.88
N PHE A 449 37.83 -24.19 -34.75
CA PHE A 449 37.64 -25.12 -33.60
C PHE A 449 37.62 -24.47 -32.20
N THR A 450 37.30 -23.17 -32.12
CA THR A 450 37.01 -22.48 -30.87
C THR A 450 35.53 -22.67 -30.51
N GLY A 451 35.23 -22.66 -29.22
CA GLY A 451 33.89 -22.83 -28.68
C GLY A 451 32.89 -21.83 -29.23
N GLN A 452 31.66 -22.28 -29.49
CA GLN A 452 30.56 -21.34 -29.71
C GLN A 452 30.26 -20.62 -28.39
N GLY A 453 29.93 -19.33 -28.47
CA GLY A 453 29.37 -18.61 -27.34
C GLY A 453 28.01 -19.18 -26.94
N GLY A 454 27.66 -19.14 -25.65
CA GLY A 454 26.29 -19.39 -25.22
C GLY A 454 25.37 -18.28 -25.73
N ALA A 455 24.08 -18.55 -25.90
CA ALA A 455 23.09 -17.54 -26.26
C ALA A 455 22.50 -16.85 -25.02
N GLY A 456 21.89 -15.68 -25.16
CA GLY A 456 21.27 -14.95 -24.05
C GLY A 456 19.88 -15.47 -23.68
N GLY A 457 19.47 -15.27 -22.43
CA GLY A 457 18.10 -15.54 -21.98
C GLY A 457 17.13 -14.39 -22.31
N SER A 458 15.83 -14.69 -22.42
CA SER A 458 14.79 -13.68 -22.70
C SER A 458 14.44 -12.83 -21.47
N GLY A 459 13.95 -11.61 -21.74
CA GLY A 459 13.25 -10.79 -20.76
C GLY A 459 11.74 -11.08 -20.73
N TYR A 460 11.08 -10.70 -19.64
CA TYR A 460 9.63 -10.81 -19.47
C TYR A 460 9.08 -9.64 -18.67
N VAL A 461 7.91 -9.15 -19.07
CA VAL A 461 7.18 -8.04 -18.46
C VAL A 461 5.66 -8.26 -18.51
N GLY A 462 5.20 -9.51 -18.70
CA GLY A 462 3.78 -9.82 -18.94
C GLY A 462 2.85 -9.57 -17.75
N SER A 463 3.40 -9.44 -16.53
CA SER A 463 2.62 -9.21 -15.30
C SER A 463 2.77 -7.77 -14.75
N VAL A 464 3.35 -6.85 -15.53
CA VAL A 464 3.56 -5.44 -15.14
C VAL A 464 2.98 -4.49 -16.19
N THR A 465 2.51 -3.32 -15.76
CA THR A 465 2.08 -2.25 -16.68
C THR A 465 3.28 -1.41 -17.11
N ALA A 466 3.17 -0.68 -18.24
CA ALA A 466 4.28 0.07 -18.85
C ALA A 466 5.57 -0.77 -19.04
N GLY A 467 5.42 -2.08 -19.21
CA GLY A 467 6.53 -3.03 -19.28
C GLY A 467 7.37 -2.88 -20.55
N SER A 468 8.70 -2.86 -20.41
CA SER A 468 9.62 -2.94 -21.55
C SER A 468 10.86 -3.77 -21.23
N THR A 469 11.49 -4.32 -22.28
CA THR A 469 12.73 -5.11 -22.18
C THR A 469 13.70 -4.70 -23.26
N THR A 470 14.98 -4.58 -22.91
CA THR A 470 16.08 -4.23 -23.83
C THR A 470 17.15 -5.31 -23.77
N ALA A 471 17.74 -5.64 -24.92
CA ALA A 471 18.82 -6.61 -24.99
C ALA A 471 20.17 -5.96 -24.69
N GLY A 472 21.00 -6.62 -23.86
CA GLY A 472 22.29 -6.11 -23.40
C GLY A 472 22.21 -4.88 -22.50
N GLY A 473 23.37 -4.27 -22.25
CA GLY A 473 23.52 -3.04 -21.47
C GLY A 473 24.07 -3.20 -20.05
N ARG A 474 24.09 -4.42 -19.48
CA ARG A 474 24.71 -4.69 -18.17
C ARG A 474 26.01 -5.49 -18.26
N SER A 475 27.11 -4.86 -17.84
CA SER A 475 28.35 -5.56 -17.46
C SER A 475 28.34 -5.94 -15.98
N GLY A 476 29.17 -6.91 -15.60
CA GLY A 476 29.23 -7.39 -14.22
C GLY A 476 28.01 -8.24 -13.82
N SER A 477 27.84 -8.41 -12.51
CA SER A 477 26.63 -9.01 -11.96
C SER A 477 25.40 -8.09 -12.14
N GLY A 478 24.22 -8.70 -12.08
CA GLY A 478 22.94 -8.02 -12.21
C GLY A 478 22.65 -7.05 -11.05
N GLN A 479 21.54 -6.35 -11.18
CA GLN A 479 21.02 -5.44 -10.15
C GLN A 479 19.51 -5.30 -10.32
N ILE A 480 18.81 -5.00 -9.22
CA ILE A 480 17.41 -4.61 -9.25
C ILE A 480 17.25 -3.33 -8.42
N ILE A 481 16.49 -2.36 -8.92
CA ILE A 481 16.08 -1.17 -8.19
C ILE A 481 14.55 -1.18 -8.13
N ILE A 482 13.99 -1.09 -6.93
CA ILE A 482 12.55 -0.95 -6.72
C ILE A 482 12.30 0.46 -6.22
N ARG A 483 11.51 1.25 -6.96
CA ARG A 483 11.11 2.62 -6.62
C ARG A 483 9.64 2.65 -6.19
N PHE A 484 9.32 3.47 -5.21
CA PHE A 484 7.98 3.60 -4.66
C PHE A 484 7.68 5.06 -4.31
N GLY A 485 6.40 5.41 -4.42
CA GLY A 485 5.82 6.69 -4.03
C GLY A 485 4.29 6.54 -3.90
N PRO A 486 3.63 7.41 -3.15
CA PRO A 486 2.17 7.38 -2.95
C PRO A 486 1.39 8.04 -4.08
#